data_AF-A0A3S1KBX2-F1
#
_entry.id   AF-A0A3S1KBX2-F1
#
_cell.length_a   1.000
_cell.length_b   1.000
_cell.length_c   1.000
_cell.angle_alpha   90.00
_cell.angle_beta   90.00
_cell.angle_gamma   90.00
#
_symmetry.space_group_name_H-M   'P 1'
#
loop_
_entity.id
_entity.type
_entity.pdbx_description
1 polymer ?
#
loop_
_entity_poly.entity_id
_entity_poly.type
_entity_poly.pdbx_seq_one_letter_code
_entity_poly.pdbx_strand_id
1 'polypeptide(L)' 'AKPIRERFDRHTAERYQALAWWDWDHARLRAALDDFRALSAEAFLEKYGS' A
#
# COMPACT_ATOMS: atom_id res chain seq x y z
N ALA A 1 19.82 -7.72 -12.08
CA ALA A 1 18.78 -6.90 -12.73
C ALA A 1 19.01 -5.44 -12.36
N LYS A 2 18.83 -4.48 -13.28
CA LYS A 2 18.92 -3.04 -12.98
C LYS A 2 17.51 -2.49 -12.77
N PRO A 3 17.23 -1.75 -11.67
CA PRO A 3 15.93 -1.10 -11.48
C PRO A 3 15.73 -0.05 -12.59
N ILE A 4 14.59 -0.12 -13.28
CA ILE A 4 14.26 0.77 -14.40
C ILE A 4 13.64 2.06 -13.90
N ARG A 5 12.75 1.97 -12.89
CA ARG A 5 12.15 3.12 -12.20
C ARG A 5 11.52 2.66 -10.89
N GLU A 6 11.60 3.48 -9.85
CA GLU A 6 10.83 3.28 -8.63
C GLU A 6 9.34 3.53 -8.92
N ARG A 7 8.49 2.59 -8.49
CA ARG A 7 7.02 2.67 -8.69
C ARG A 7 6.39 3.73 -7.80
N PHE A 8 7.02 4.01 -6.68
CA PHE A 8 6.60 4.96 -5.67
C PHE A 8 7.83 5.68 -5.13
N ASP A 9 7.62 6.87 -4.57
CA ASP A 9 8.66 7.57 -3.82
C ASP A 9 9.05 6.76 -2.57
N ARG A 10 10.26 6.97 -2.08
CA ARG A 10 10.85 6.16 -1.00
C ARG A 10 9.98 6.17 0.25
N HIS A 11 9.44 7.33 0.59
CA HIS A 11 8.55 7.52 1.74
C HIS A 11 7.28 6.65 1.64
N THR A 12 6.65 6.64 0.47
CA THR A 12 5.45 5.83 0.21
C THR A 12 5.78 4.34 0.27
N ALA A 13 6.93 3.91 -0.27
CA ALA A 13 7.36 2.53 -0.19
C ALA A 13 7.63 2.06 1.26
N GLU A 14 8.24 2.92 2.10
CA GLU A 14 8.46 2.64 3.52
C GLU A 14 7.14 2.49 4.29
N ARG A 15 6.17 3.37 4.04
CA ARG A 15 4.83 3.27 4.65
C ARG A 15 4.11 1.99 4.23
N TYR A 16 4.19 1.57 2.96
CA TYR A 16 3.63 0.29 2.53
C TYR A 16 4.32 -0.91 3.17
N GLN A 17 5.62 -0.81 3.43
CA GLN A 17 6.33 -1.86 4.16
C GLN A 17 5.89 -1.94 5.62
N ALA A 18 5.79 -0.80 6.30
CA ALA A 18 5.31 -0.73 7.68
C ALA A 18 3.87 -1.23 7.82
N LEU A 19 3.03 -0.95 6.81
CA LEU A 19 1.66 -1.42 6.76
C LEU A 19 1.54 -2.95 6.73
N ALA A 20 2.54 -3.62 6.14
CA ALA A 20 2.59 -5.06 5.93
C ALA A 20 1.25 -5.64 5.47
N TRP A 21 0.61 -4.98 4.49
CA TRP A 21 -0.75 -5.31 4.05
C TRP A 21 -0.91 -6.75 3.53
N TRP A 22 0.19 -7.38 3.14
CA TRP A 22 0.25 -8.79 2.76
C TRP A 22 0.02 -9.76 3.93
N ASP A 23 0.22 -9.32 5.17
CA ASP A 23 0.00 -10.11 6.39
C ASP A 23 -1.46 -10.04 6.87
N TRP A 24 -2.28 -9.22 6.22
CA TRP A 24 -3.67 -9.04 6.64
C TRP A 24 -4.52 -10.27 6.36
N ASP A 25 -5.50 -10.50 7.23
CA ASP A 25 -6.53 -11.51 7.01
C ASP A 25 -7.27 -11.26 5.68
N HIS A 26 -7.67 -12.34 5.01
CA HIS A 26 -8.34 -12.30 3.71
C HIS A 26 -9.56 -11.38 3.68
N ALA A 27 -10.34 -11.31 4.76
CA ALA A 27 -11.51 -10.42 4.83
C ALA A 27 -11.09 -8.93 4.82
N ARG A 28 -10.06 -8.59 5.60
CA ARG A 28 -9.52 -7.23 5.67
C ARG A 28 -8.87 -6.83 4.34
N LEU A 29 -8.08 -7.72 3.75
CA LEU A 29 -7.47 -7.50 2.44
C LEU A 29 -8.55 -7.30 1.37
N ARG A 30 -9.63 -8.08 1.40
CA ARG A 30 -10.72 -7.95 0.41
C ARG A 30 -11.44 -6.61 0.52
N ALA A 31 -11.71 -6.13 1.73
CA ALA A 31 -12.29 -4.81 1.93
C ALA A 31 -11.35 -3.69 1.45
N ALA A 32 -10.07 -3.80 1.77
CA ALA A 32 -9.07 -2.80 1.38
C ALA A 32 -8.72 -2.82 -0.12
N LEU A 33 -8.98 -3.92 -0.84
CA LEU A 33 -8.77 -3.99 -2.29
C LEU A 33 -9.67 -3.03 -3.07
N ASP A 34 -10.87 -2.73 -2.56
CA ASP A 34 -11.76 -1.74 -3.17
C ASP A 34 -11.17 -0.34 -3.04
N ASP A 35 -10.76 0.02 -1.82
CA ASP A 35 -10.04 1.25 -1.53
C ASP A 35 -8.71 1.35 -2.28
N PHE A 36 -7.98 0.25 -2.49
CA PHE A 36 -6.73 0.25 -3.27
C PHE A 36 -6.95 0.59 -4.75
N ARG A 37 -8.14 0.29 -5.28
CA ARG A 37 -8.54 0.62 -6.67
C ARG A 37 -9.14 2.02 -6.77
N ALA A 38 -9.81 2.49 -5.72
CA ALA A 38 -10.47 3.78 -5.67
C ALA A 38 -9.55 4.93 -5.25
N LEU A 39 -8.57 4.66 -4.38
CA LEU A 39 -7.69 5.65 -3.77
C LEU A 39 -6.30 5.66 -4.38
N SER A 40 -5.68 6.84 -4.38
CA SER A 40 -4.25 6.99 -4.62
C SER A 40 -3.43 6.34 -3.51
N ALA A 41 -2.19 5.97 -3.81
CA ALA A 41 -1.28 5.32 -2.86
C ALA A 41 -1.16 6.07 -1.52
N GLU A 42 -1.04 7.40 -1.57
CA GLU A 42 -0.97 8.24 -0.38
C GLU A 42 -2.26 8.18 0.44
N ALA A 43 -3.42 8.36 -0.18
CA ALA A 43 -4.72 8.30 0.51
C ALA A 43 -5.01 6.92 1.12
N PHE A 44 -4.57 5.84 0.46
CA PHE A 44 -4.65 4.50 1.03
C PHE A 44 -3.78 4.38 2.29
N LEU A 45 -2.54 4.85 2.24
CA LEU A 45 -1.63 4.83 3.37
C LEU A 45 -2.08 5.73 4.53
N GLU A 46 -2.73 6.87 4.24
CA GLU A 46 -3.36 7.73 5.26
C GLU A 46 -4.51 7.00 5.97
N LYS A 47 -5.32 6.25 5.23
CA LYS A 47 -6.48 5.51 5.78
C LYS A 47 -6.07 4.29 6.60
N TYR A 48 -4.99 3.60 6.21
CA TYR A 48 -4.66 2.28 6.75
C TYR A 48 -3.33 2.18 7.50
N GLY A 49 -2.36 3.05 7.24
CA GLY A 49 -1.00 3.00 7.78
C GLY A 49 -0.74 3.94 8.94
N SER A 50 -1.73 4.08 9.83
CA SER A 50 -1.57 4.76 11.12
C SER A 50 -0.79 3.90 12.12
#